data_AF-A0A4Q1C544-F1
#
_entry.id   AF-A0A4Q1C544-F1
#
_cell.length_a   1.000
_cell.length_b   1.000
_cell.length_c   1.000
_cell.angle_alpha   90.00
_cell.angle_beta   90.00
_cell.angle_gamma   90.00
#
_symmetry.space_group_name_H-M   'P 1'
#
loop_
_entity.id
_entity.type
_entity.pdbx_description
1 polymer ?
#
loop_
_entity_poly.entity_id
_entity_poly.type
_entity_poly.pdbx_seq_one_letter_code
_entity_poly.pdbx_strand_id
1 'polypeptide(L)'
;MAESMGVEWTDRLEALVNAGLKMGDAAMDAAVSREATRGKSAINGSARRGSVSLKGLQQLRRLGLREVTLHGASYNSGRKALEAAGFKLVETTSTGRKVFRHPRTGATVVYDSGDALVGNQKPHWHIYDSSGQGFDRNGHPVDSSSNAGHIPAKK
;
A
#
# COMPACT_ATOMS: atom_id res chain seq x y z
N MET A 1 -58.87 7.87 -22.91
CA MET A 1 -57.81 8.85 -22.57
C MET A 1 -57.34 8.50 -21.18
N ALA A 2 -56.19 7.84 -21.06
CA ALA A 2 -55.64 7.38 -19.78
C ALA A 2 -54.39 8.21 -19.50
N GLU A 3 -54.51 9.12 -18.53
CA GLU A 3 -53.48 10.06 -18.13
C GLU A 3 -52.44 9.41 -17.21
N SER A 4 -51.19 9.61 -17.62
CA SER A 4 -49.94 9.69 -16.88
C SER A 4 -50.00 9.61 -15.33
N MET A 5 -49.52 8.50 -14.77
CA MET A 5 -49.19 8.36 -13.33
C MET A 5 -47.81 7.70 -13.13
N GLY A 6 -46.82 8.09 -13.92
CA GLY A 6 -45.54 7.35 -14.03
C GLY A 6 -44.26 8.08 -13.61
N VAL A 7 -44.30 9.28 -13.01
CA VAL A 7 -43.08 10.12 -12.89
C VAL A 7 -42.95 10.85 -11.54
N GLU A 8 -43.34 10.24 -10.41
CA GLU A 8 -43.22 10.90 -9.07
C GLU A 8 -42.35 10.14 -8.06
N TRP A 9 -41.79 8.97 -8.41
CA TRP A 9 -40.96 8.19 -7.48
C TRP A 9 -39.45 8.39 -7.67
N THR A 10 -39.00 8.89 -8.82
CA THR A 10 -37.57 9.03 -9.14
C THR A 10 -36.94 10.31 -8.59
N ASP A 11 -37.66 11.43 -8.58
CA ASP A 11 -37.14 12.71 -8.07
C ASP A 11 -36.93 12.73 -6.54
N ARG A 12 -37.65 11.87 -5.82
CA ARG A 12 -37.58 11.85 -4.34
C ARG A 12 -36.35 11.13 -3.79
N LEU A 13 -35.69 10.30 -4.60
CA LEU A 13 -34.45 9.60 -4.22
C LEU A 13 -33.19 10.43 -4.46
N GLU A 14 -33.15 11.28 -5.49
CA GLU A 14 -31.99 12.17 -5.73
C GLU A 14 -31.90 13.30 -4.69
N ALA A 15 -33.03 13.78 -4.17
CA ALA A 15 -33.05 14.81 -3.11
C ALA A 15 -32.46 14.30 -1.78
N LEU A 16 -32.61 13.01 -1.45
CA LEU A 16 -32.08 12.43 -0.21
C LEU A 16 -30.57 12.15 -0.28
N VAL A 17 -30.04 11.82 -1.47
CA VAL A 17 -28.59 11.63 -1.66
C VAL A 17 -27.85 12.97 -1.62
N ASN A 18 -28.42 14.04 -2.18
CA ASN A 18 -27.80 15.37 -2.16
C ASN A 18 -27.82 16.04 -0.76
N ALA A 19 -28.77 15.70 0.11
CA ALA A 19 -28.82 16.21 1.48
C ALA A 19 -27.85 15.50 2.44
N GLY A 20 -27.48 14.24 2.16
CA GLY A 20 -26.57 13.45 3.00
C GLY A 20 -25.08 13.80 2.87
N LEU A 21 -24.68 14.54 1.82
CA LEU A 21 -23.25 14.77 1.51
C LEU A 21 -22.63 16.03 2.13
N LYS A 22 -23.37 16.84 2.91
CA LYS A 22 -22.90 18.16 3.38
C LYS A 22 -22.52 18.27 4.87
N MET A 23 -22.46 17.17 5.62
CA MET A 23 -22.14 17.21 7.08
C MET A 23 -20.89 16.40 7.50
N GLY A 24 -19.91 16.20 6.60
CA GLY A 24 -18.68 15.45 6.93
C GLY A 24 -17.40 16.27 7.11
N ASP A 25 -17.30 17.46 6.50
CA ASP A 25 -15.98 18.02 6.15
C ASP A 25 -15.47 19.16 7.06
N ALA A 26 -16.19 19.56 8.11
CA ALA A 26 -15.87 20.79 8.86
C ALA A 26 -15.52 20.61 10.36
N ALA A 27 -15.48 19.39 10.90
CA ALA A 27 -15.42 19.19 12.36
C ALA A 27 -14.22 18.41 12.91
N MET A 28 -13.22 18.02 12.10
CA MET A 28 -12.07 17.24 12.57
C MET A 28 -10.70 17.95 12.48
N ASP A 29 -10.67 19.28 12.28
CA ASP A 29 -9.40 20.04 12.14
C ASP A 29 -9.02 20.91 13.37
N ALA A 30 -9.81 20.92 14.46
CA ALA A 30 -9.64 21.92 15.53
C ALA A 30 -9.24 21.43 16.94
N ALA A 31 -8.97 20.14 17.16
CA ALA A 31 -8.93 19.61 18.55
C ALA A 31 -7.58 19.06 19.09
N VAL A 32 -6.48 19.00 18.33
CA VAL A 32 -5.18 18.55 18.90
C VAL A 32 -4.02 19.41 18.39
N SER A 33 -4.10 20.70 18.67
CA SER A 33 -2.96 21.62 18.62
C SER A 33 -3.03 22.54 19.82
N ARG A 34 -2.56 22.06 20.97
CA ARG A 34 -2.13 22.85 22.16
C ARG A 34 -1.74 21.90 23.30
N GLU A 35 -0.59 21.24 23.17
CA GLU A 35 0.21 20.91 24.36
C GLU A 35 1.69 20.83 23.97
N ALA A 36 2.27 22.02 23.80
CA ALA A 36 3.70 22.17 23.67
C ALA A 36 4.35 22.12 25.06
N THR A 37 5.50 21.45 25.12
CA THR A 37 6.64 21.75 26.00
C THR A 37 6.51 21.51 27.51
N ARG A 38 6.80 20.28 27.96
CA ARG A 38 7.72 20.05 29.09
C ARG A 38 8.19 18.60 29.15
N GLY A 39 9.45 18.34 28.81
CA GLY A 39 10.01 16.99 28.92
C GLY A 39 11.32 16.78 28.17
N LYS A 40 12.32 17.64 28.39
CA LYS A 40 13.72 17.25 28.15
C LYS A 40 14.06 16.12 29.14
N SER A 41 14.11 14.88 28.67
CA SER A 41 14.95 13.85 29.28
C SER A 41 15.40 12.84 28.25
N ALA A 42 16.69 12.59 28.30
CA ALA A 42 17.44 11.75 27.41
C ALA A 42 16.86 10.33 27.29
N ILE A 43 16.68 9.88 26.05
CA ILE A 43 16.90 8.48 25.67
C ILE A 43 17.52 8.47 24.29
N ASN A 44 18.81 8.79 24.29
CA ASN A 44 19.75 8.28 23.30
C ASN A 44 19.88 6.78 23.62
N GLY A 45 19.17 5.93 22.88
CA GLY A 45 18.99 4.53 23.24
C GLY A 45 18.67 3.64 22.03
N SER A 46 19.72 3.33 21.27
CA SER A 46 19.86 2.04 20.56
C SER A 46 18.74 1.65 19.59
N ALA A 47 18.68 2.34 18.45
CA ALA A 47 18.11 1.81 17.20
C ALA A 47 18.96 0.64 16.67
N ARG A 48 18.86 -0.55 17.31
CA ARG A 48 19.51 -1.79 16.86
C ARG A 48 18.64 -3.02 17.18
N ARG A 49 17.61 -3.26 16.36
CA ARG A 49 17.06 -4.57 15.91
C ARG A 49 15.62 -4.36 15.43
N GLY A 50 15.31 -4.85 14.24
CA GLY A 50 14.05 -4.62 13.52
C GLY A 50 12.80 -5.16 14.21
N SER A 51 12.26 -4.41 15.16
CA SER A 51 10.88 -4.54 15.59
C SER A 51 9.98 -3.95 14.51
N VAL A 52 9.30 -4.81 13.75
CA VAL A 52 8.25 -4.39 12.84
C VAL A 52 7.20 -3.65 13.67
N SER A 53 6.99 -2.36 13.38
CA SER A 53 5.97 -1.61 14.11
C SER A 53 4.59 -2.22 13.86
N LEU A 54 3.70 -2.22 14.86
CA LEU A 54 2.31 -2.66 14.70
C LEU A 54 1.62 -1.94 13.53
N LYS A 55 1.96 -0.66 13.32
CA LYS A 55 1.48 0.14 12.18
C LYS A 55 1.94 -0.46 10.84
N GLY A 56 3.22 -0.83 10.72
CA GLY A 56 3.77 -1.45 9.50
C GLY A 56 3.12 -2.80 9.18
N LEU A 57 2.93 -3.66 10.19
CA LEU A 57 2.21 -4.93 10.02
C LEU A 57 0.75 -4.74 9.58
N GLN A 58 0.07 -3.72 10.13
CA GLN A 58 -1.28 -3.37 9.70
C GLN A 58 -1.31 -2.92 8.24
N GLN A 59 -0.31 -2.17 7.77
CA GLN A 59 -0.22 -1.77 6.36
C GLN A 59 0.01 -2.98 5.46
N LEU A 60 0.98 -3.84 5.78
CA LEU A 60 1.20 -5.08 5.00
C LEU A 60 -0.07 -5.93 4.95
N ARG A 61 -0.82 -6.03 6.05
CA ARG A 61 -2.13 -6.70 6.05
C ARG A 61 -3.12 -6.05 5.09
N ARG A 62 -3.23 -4.71 5.06
CA ARG A 62 -4.11 -3.97 4.13
C ARG A 62 -3.74 -4.21 2.66
N LEU A 63 -2.45 -4.41 2.39
CA LEU A 63 -1.95 -4.72 1.05
C LEU A 63 -2.15 -6.19 0.64
N GLY A 64 -2.54 -7.07 1.57
CA GLY A 64 -2.64 -8.52 1.33
C GLY A 64 -1.32 -9.28 1.58
N LEU A 65 -0.32 -8.64 2.18
CA LEU A 65 1.03 -9.16 2.39
C LEU A 65 1.29 -9.67 3.81
N ARG A 66 0.26 -9.95 4.61
CA ARG A 66 0.39 -10.32 6.04
C ARG A 66 1.37 -11.48 6.28
N GLU A 67 1.36 -12.47 5.40
CA GLU A 67 2.12 -13.72 5.54
C GLU A 67 3.19 -13.87 4.45
N VAL A 68 3.43 -12.81 3.68
CA VAL A 68 4.38 -12.83 2.57
C VAL A 68 5.73 -12.30 3.06
N THR A 69 6.74 -13.17 3.07
CA THR A 69 8.13 -12.78 3.36
C THR A 69 8.90 -12.68 2.05
N LEU A 70 9.18 -11.45 1.60
CA LEU A 70 9.96 -11.20 0.37
C LEU A 70 11.45 -10.99 0.63
N HIS A 71 11.83 -10.63 1.86
CA HIS A 71 13.23 -10.39 2.20
C HIS A 71 14.07 -11.67 2.09
N GLY A 72 15.09 -11.65 1.24
CA GLY A 72 15.90 -12.82 0.93
C GLY A 72 15.17 -13.89 0.13
N ALA A 73 13.93 -13.65 -0.31
CA ALA A 73 13.22 -14.57 -1.19
C ALA A 73 13.74 -14.41 -2.62
N SER A 74 14.12 -15.52 -3.26
CA SER A 74 14.36 -15.53 -4.71
C SER A 74 13.05 -15.37 -5.46
N TYR A 75 13.10 -15.09 -6.77
CA TYR A 75 11.91 -14.96 -7.61
C TYR A 75 10.90 -16.11 -7.39
N ASN A 76 11.36 -17.36 -7.47
CA ASN A 76 10.47 -18.53 -7.36
C ASN A 76 9.81 -18.64 -5.97
N SER A 77 10.56 -18.36 -4.91
CA SER A 77 10.02 -18.41 -3.54
C SER A 77 9.06 -17.26 -3.28
N GLY A 78 9.43 -16.04 -3.69
CA GLY A 78 8.59 -14.85 -3.52
C GLY A 78 7.31 -14.96 -4.35
N ARG A 79 7.40 -15.44 -5.59
CA ARG A 79 6.25 -15.73 -6.46
C ARG A 79 5.27 -16.69 -5.79
N LYS A 80 5.74 -17.82 -5.26
CA LYS A 80 4.88 -18.80 -4.58
C LYS A 80 4.17 -18.18 -3.36
N ALA A 81 4.89 -17.38 -2.58
CA ALA A 81 4.30 -16.67 -1.43
C ALA A 81 3.25 -15.63 -1.86
N LEU A 82 3.51 -14.89 -2.93
CA LEU A 82 2.58 -13.91 -3.51
C LEU A 82 1.32 -14.59 -4.07
N GLU A 83 1.48 -15.68 -4.83
CA GLU A 83 0.36 -16.46 -5.37
C GLU A 83 -0.50 -17.05 -4.25
N ALA A 84 0.11 -17.58 -3.18
CA ALA A 84 -0.60 -18.06 -1.99
C ALA A 84 -1.38 -16.93 -1.28
N ALA A 85 -0.85 -15.70 -1.31
CA ALA A 85 -1.51 -14.51 -0.80
C ALA A 85 -2.53 -13.89 -1.78
N GLY A 86 -2.78 -14.51 -2.94
CA GLY A 86 -3.79 -14.08 -3.91
C GLY A 86 -3.32 -13.05 -4.93
N PHE A 87 -2.02 -12.73 -4.98
CA PHE A 87 -1.45 -11.90 -6.04
C PHE A 87 -1.37 -12.70 -7.35
N LYS A 88 -1.57 -12.01 -8.47
CA LYS A 88 -1.44 -12.58 -9.82
C LYS A 88 -0.31 -11.88 -10.56
N LEU A 89 0.52 -12.64 -11.28
CA LEU A 89 1.44 -12.06 -12.25
C LEU A 89 0.61 -11.45 -13.38
N VAL A 90 0.68 -10.14 -13.54
CA VAL A 90 -0.07 -9.39 -14.56
C VAL A 90 0.80 -8.97 -15.73
N GLU A 91 2.11 -8.81 -15.51
CA GLU A 91 3.02 -8.34 -16.54
C GLU A 91 4.42 -8.93 -16.36
N THR A 92 5.06 -9.20 -17.51
CA THR A 92 6.50 -9.36 -17.63
C THR A 92 6.96 -8.35 -18.67
N THR A 93 7.81 -7.41 -18.28
CA THR A 93 8.37 -6.44 -19.23
C THR A 93 9.50 -7.09 -20.05
N SER A 94 9.87 -6.44 -21.16
CA SER A 94 11.04 -6.81 -21.96
C SER A 94 12.35 -6.76 -21.16
N THR A 95 12.44 -5.90 -20.14
CA THR A 95 13.60 -5.78 -19.25
C THR A 95 13.69 -6.87 -18.18
N GLY A 96 12.70 -7.78 -18.11
CA GLY A 96 12.68 -8.86 -17.12
C GLY A 96 12.03 -8.49 -15.78
N ARG A 97 11.44 -7.29 -15.67
CA ARG A 97 10.62 -6.90 -14.53
C ARG A 97 9.35 -7.74 -14.48
N LYS A 98 9.00 -8.24 -13.30
CA LYS A 98 7.76 -9.00 -13.05
C LYS A 98 6.84 -8.18 -12.17
N VAL A 99 5.60 -7.99 -12.62
CA VAL A 99 4.60 -7.19 -11.90
C VAL A 99 3.49 -8.10 -11.43
N PHE A 100 3.30 -8.14 -10.11
CA PHE A 100 2.23 -8.88 -9.46
C PHE A 100 1.19 -7.91 -8.92
N ARG A 101 -0.10 -8.19 -9.13
CA ARG A 101 -1.19 -7.35 -8.63
C ARG A 101 -2.17 -8.17 -7.82
N HIS A 102 -2.59 -7.64 -6.68
CA HIS A 102 -3.62 -8.24 -5.86
C HIS A 102 -5.00 -7.70 -6.29
N PRO A 103 -5.94 -8.56 -6.74
CA PRO A 103 -7.18 -8.10 -7.38
C PRO A 103 -8.14 -7.40 -6.42
N ARG A 104 -8.09 -7.70 -5.11
CA ARG A 104 -9.00 -7.10 -4.13
C ARG A 104 -8.49 -5.77 -3.56
N THR A 105 -7.18 -5.63 -3.42
CA THR A 105 -6.56 -4.48 -2.73
C THR A 105 -5.95 -3.50 -3.72
N GLY A 106 -5.74 -3.91 -4.97
CA GLY A 106 -5.05 -3.11 -5.98
C GLY A 106 -3.54 -2.99 -5.75
N ALA A 107 -3.00 -3.55 -4.66
CA ALA A 107 -1.59 -3.53 -4.34
C ALA A 107 -0.75 -4.19 -5.43
N THR A 108 0.43 -3.63 -5.68
CA THR A 108 1.36 -4.07 -6.72
C THR A 108 2.70 -4.45 -6.09
N VAL A 109 3.23 -5.61 -6.45
CA VAL A 109 4.56 -6.06 -6.04
C VAL A 109 5.40 -6.27 -7.29
N VAL A 110 6.57 -5.66 -7.32
CA VAL A 110 7.47 -5.69 -8.47
C VAL A 110 8.73 -6.45 -8.11
N TYR A 111 9.20 -7.29 -9.03
CA TYR A 111 10.52 -7.92 -8.96
C TYR A 111 11.39 -7.42 -10.10
N ASP A 112 12.51 -6.79 -9.75
CA ASP A 112 13.49 -6.31 -10.71
C ASP A 112 14.66 -7.29 -10.81
N SER A 113 14.98 -7.68 -12.06
CA SER A 113 16.08 -8.58 -12.40
C SER A 113 16.56 -8.34 -13.83
N GLY A 114 17.73 -8.87 -14.20
CA GLY A 114 18.27 -8.72 -15.54
C GLY A 114 18.48 -7.26 -15.92
N ASP A 115 17.99 -6.87 -17.09
CA ASP A 115 18.13 -5.52 -17.65
C ASP A 115 17.27 -4.46 -16.94
N ALA A 116 16.36 -4.88 -16.04
CA ALA A 116 15.63 -3.95 -15.17
C ALA A 116 16.51 -3.39 -14.04
N LEU A 117 17.68 -3.98 -13.80
CA LEU A 117 18.62 -3.55 -12.77
C LEU A 117 19.52 -2.42 -13.31
N VAL A 118 19.60 -1.32 -12.58
CA VAL A 118 20.48 -0.20 -12.94
C VAL A 118 21.84 -0.39 -12.25
N GLY A 119 22.92 -0.45 -13.02
CA GLY A 119 24.28 -0.65 -12.50
C GLY A 119 24.47 -2.04 -11.88
N ASN A 120 25.21 -2.11 -10.76
CA ASN A 120 25.54 -3.37 -10.07
C ASN A 120 24.49 -3.79 -9.03
N GLN A 121 23.22 -3.42 -9.23
CA GLN A 121 22.16 -3.81 -8.31
C GLN A 121 21.95 -5.32 -8.31
N LYS A 122 21.61 -5.87 -7.14
CA LYS A 122 21.14 -7.26 -7.02
C LYS A 122 19.64 -7.30 -7.29
N PRO A 123 19.09 -8.46 -7.69
CA PRO A 123 17.65 -8.61 -7.79
C PRO A 123 16.96 -8.23 -6.48
N HIS A 124 15.83 -7.55 -6.58
CA HIS A 124 15.11 -7.02 -5.42
C HIS A 124 13.62 -6.89 -5.70
N TRP A 125 12.84 -6.86 -4.62
CA TRP A 125 11.41 -6.65 -4.64
C TRP A 125 11.07 -5.22 -4.25
N HIS A 126 9.95 -4.73 -4.75
CA HIS A 126 9.31 -3.48 -4.32
C HIS A 126 7.82 -3.74 -4.03
N ILE A 127 7.26 -2.99 -3.09
CA ILE A 127 5.85 -3.06 -2.70
C ILE A 127 5.22 -1.69 -2.92
N TYR A 128 4.08 -1.67 -3.58
CA TYR A 128 3.28 -0.47 -3.82
C TYR A 128 1.82 -0.72 -3.46
N ASP A 129 1.13 0.30 -2.95
CA ASP A 129 -0.33 0.26 -2.83
C ASP A 129 -1.04 0.59 -4.16
N SER A 130 -2.36 0.67 -4.12
CA SER A 130 -3.19 1.01 -5.28
C SER A 130 -2.99 2.44 -5.80
N SER A 131 -2.44 3.35 -4.97
CA SER A 131 -2.14 4.73 -5.33
C SER A 131 -0.72 4.93 -5.85
N GLY A 132 0.12 3.88 -5.79
CA GLY A 132 1.52 3.92 -6.18
C GLY A 132 2.48 4.30 -5.05
N GLN A 133 2.01 4.45 -3.81
CA GLN A 133 2.87 4.69 -2.66
C GLN A 133 3.76 3.47 -2.39
N GLY A 134 5.07 3.66 -2.31
CA GLY A 134 6.04 2.60 -2.03
C GLY A 134 6.11 2.25 -0.54
N PHE A 135 6.42 0.99 -0.24
CA PHE A 135 6.60 0.49 1.13
C PHE A 135 7.88 -0.34 1.27
N ASP A 136 8.54 -0.23 2.42
CA ASP A 136 9.66 -1.10 2.79
C ASP A 136 9.18 -2.51 3.22
N ARG A 137 10.14 -3.40 3.51
CA ARG A 137 9.86 -4.78 3.98
C ARG A 137 9.03 -4.87 5.27
N ASN A 138 8.96 -3.79 6.04
CA ASN A 138 8.25 -3.72 7.31
C ASN A 138 6.89 -3.02 7.17
N GLY A 139 6.52 -2.56 5.96
CA GLY A 139 5.29 -1.82 5.71
C GLY A 139 5.35 -0.34 6.07
N HIS A 140 6.55 0.23 6.19
CA HIS A 140 6.71 1.68 6.32
C HIS A 140 6.65 2.34 4.94
N PRO A 141 5.90 3.43 4.76
CA PRO A 141 5.91 4.16 3.52
C PRO A 141 7.30 4.72 3.26
N VAL A 142 7.75 4.61 2.01
CA VAL A 142 9.02 5.17 1.53
C VAL A 142 8.74 6.16 0.41
N ASP A 143 9.53 7.21 0.34
CA ASP A 143 9.41 8.18 -0.73
C ASP A 143 9.80 7.55 -2.09
N SER A 144 9.25 8.11 -3.16
CA SER A 144 9.45 7.63 -4.53
C SER A 144 10.90 7.69 -5.02
N SER A 145 11.78 8.38 -4.28
CA SER A 145 13.18 8.59 -4.64
C SER A 145 14.16 7.62 -3.99
N SER A 146 13.68 6.66 -3.20
CA SER A 146 14.55 5.91 -2.29
C SER A 146 14.75 4.44 -2.64
N ASN A 147 16.04 4.06 -2.67
CA ASN A 147 16.55 2.71 -2.40
C ASN A 147 15.92 2.04 -1.14
N ALA A 148 15.21 2.80 -0.30
CA ALA A 148 14.50 2.32 0.89
C ALA A 148 13.36 1.34 0.57
N GLY A 149 12.79 1.38 -0.64
CA GLY A 149 11.80 0.39 -1.10
C GLY A 149 12.41 -0.94 -1.54
N HIS A 150 13.74 -1.02 -1.66
CA HIS A 150 14.40 -2.22 -2.15
C HIS A 150 14.42 -3.29 -1.08
N ILE A 151 13.76 -4.41 -1.38
CA ILE A 151 13.78 -5.59 -0.54
C ILE A 151 14.71 -6.60 -1.22
N PRO A 152 15.94 -6.80 -0.72
CA PRO A 152 16.90 -7.67 -1.39
C PRO A 152 16.36 -9.08 -1.61
N ALA A 153 16.50 -9.60 -2.82
CA ALA A 153 16.21 -10.99 -3.14
C ALA A 153 17.49 -11.83 -3.02
N LYS A 154 17.31 -13.14 -2.76
CA LYS A 154 18.40 -14.09 -2.92
C LYS A 154 18.61 -14.34 -4.42
N LYS A 155 19.88 -14.32 -4.84
CA LYS A 155 20.28 -14.70 -6.21
C LYS A 155 19.78 -16.09 -6.56
#